data_AF-A0A950PKE1-F1
#
_entry.id   AF-A0A950PKE1-F1
#
_cell.length_a   1.000
_cell.length_b   1.000
_cell.length_c   1.000
_cell.angle_alpha   90.00
_cell.angle_beta   90.00
_cell.angle_gamma   90.00
#
_symmetry.space_group_name_H-M   'P 1'
#
loop_
_entity.id
_entity.type
_entity.pdbx_description
1 polymer ?
#
loop_
_entity_poly.entity_id
_entity_poly.type
_entity_poly.pdbx_seq_one_letter_code
_entity_poly.pdbx_strand_id
1 'polypeptide(L)'
;MRGSRLHAAERRAFPLGSYPAATPRLALRWLRYRAGDIADQLDALAARPTRHWINDHVEHEQALSLLARGETYTFTIFDDTTRYALSAHPTGNA
;
A
#
# COMPACT_ATOMS: atom_id res chain seq x y z
N MET A 1 25.39 -14.38 32.81
CA MET A 1 25.18 -14.98 31.47
C MET A 1 23.87 -14.47 30.90
N ARG A 2 23.96 -13.92 29.68
CA ARG A 2 22.91 -13.66 28.66
C ARG A 2 21.63 -12.94 29.10
N GLY A 3 21.60 -11.64 28.81
CA GLY A 3 20.36 -10.88 28.66
C GLY A 3 19.56 -11.39 27.46
N SER A 4 18.31 -11.74 27.71
CA SER A 4 17.29 -11.85 26.67
C SER A 4 16.97 -10.46 26.16
N ARG A 5 17.78 -9.97 25.23
CA ARG A 5 17.31 -8.98 24.25
C ARG A 5 16.18 -9.68 23.51
N LEU A 6 14.94 -9.30 23.84
CA LEU A 6 13.85 -9.35 22.88
C LEU A 6 14.42 -8.67 21.63
N HIS A 7 14.76 -9.46 20.61
CA HIS A 7 14.96 -8.92 19.29
C HIS A 7 13.58 -8.38 18.89
N ALA A 8 13.31 -7.13 19.26
CA ALA A 8 12.40 -6.29 18.52
C ALA A 8 12.98 -6.30 17.11
N ALA A 9 12.51 -7.25 16.28
CA ALA A 9 12.94 -7.36 14.92
C ALA A 9 12.76 -5.97 14.32
N GLU A 10 13.88 -5.29 13.99
CA GLU A 10 13.83 -4.09 13.20
C GLU A 10 12.99 -4.45 11.98
N ARG A 11 11.79 -3.86 11.88
CA ARG A 11 10.90 -4.10 10.75
C ARG A 11 11.57 -3.50 9.52
N ARG A 12 12.40 -4.31 8.88
CA ARG A 12 13.13 -3.93 7.68
C ARG A 12 12.10 -3.85 6.55
N ALA A 13 11.82 -2.63 6.11
CA ALA A 13 10.99 -2.39 4.94
C ALA A 13 11.89 -2.26 3.71
N PHE A 14 11.50 -2.90 2.62
CA PHE A 14 12.21 -2.80 1.34
C PHE A 14 11.29 -2.09 0.33
N PRO A 15 11.76 -1.00 -0.31
CA PRO A 15 10.96 -0.33 -1.33
C PRO A 15 10.85 -1.23 -2.57
N LEU A 16 9.61 -1.53 -2.95
CA LEU A 16 9.32 -2.36 -4.14
C LEU A 16 9.05 -1.51 -5.40
N GLY A 17 8.95 -0.19 -5.24
CA GLY A 17 8.74 0.75 -6.33
C GLY A 17 8.19 2.09 -5.85
N SER A 18 8.30 3.11 -6.70
CA SER A 18 7.70 4.42 -6.51
C SER A 18 7.31 5.01 -7.88
N TYR A 19 6.35 5.92 -7.88
CA TYR A 19 5.93 6.61 -9.10
C TYR A 19 5.55 8.07 -8.77
N PRO A 20 6.19 9.07 -9.41
CA PRO A 20 5.81 10.46 -9.25
C PRO A 20 4.52 10.73 -10.04
N ALA A 21 3.40 10.82 -9.33
CA ALA A 21 2.10 11.09 -9.94
C ALA A 21 1.78 12.60 -9.92
N ALA A 22 1.42 13.14 -11.07
CA ALA A 22 1.02 14.56 -11.19
C ALA A 22 -0.37 14.86 -10.61
N THR A 23 -1.20 13.84 -10.36
CA THR A 23 -2.55 14.00 -9.81
C THR A 23 -2.92 12.84 -8.87
N PRO A 24 -3.86 13.04 -7.93
CA PRO A 24 -4.38 11.97 -7.08
C PRO A 24 -4.92 10.77 -7.87
N ARG A 25 -5.57 11.03 -9.01
CA ARG A 25 -6.10 9.96 -9.88
C ARG A 25 -5.00 9.11 -10.50
N LEU A 26 -3.89 9.73 -10.91
CA LEU A 26 -2.73 8.98 -11.41
C LEU A 26 -2.03 8.20 -10.29
N ALA A 27 -1.95 8.77 -9.09
CA ALA A 27 -1.40 8.06 -7.92
C ALA A 27 -2.24 6.80 -7.62
N LEU A 28 -3.56 6.95 -7.49
CA LEU A 28 -4.46 5.83 -7.23
C LEU A 28 -4.43 4.80 -8.37
N ARG A 29 -4.39 5.24 -9.63
CA ARG A 29 -4.23 4.33 -10.77
C ARG A 29 -2.95 3.50 -10.66
N TRP A 30 -1.83 4.10 -10.28
CA TRP A 30 -0.58 3.37 -10.07
C TRP A 30 -0.69 2.38 -8.89
N LEU A 31 -1.29 2.79 -7.76
CA LEU A 31 -1.52 1.87 -6.63
C LEU A 31 -2.37 0.66 -7.06
N ARG A 32 -3.42 0.87 -7.87
CA ARG A 32 -4.27 -0.22 -8.40
C ARG A 32 -3.49 -1.21 -9.26
N TYR A 33 -2.62 -0.71 -10.15
CA TYR A 33 -1.74 -1.60 -10.93
C TYR A 33 -0.78 -2.38 -10.03
N ARG A 34 -0.11 -1.72 -9.07
CA ARG A 34 0.81 -2.40 -8.15
C ARG A 34 0.11 -3.38 -7.22
N ALA A 35 -1.11 -3.10 -6.79
CA ALA A 35 -1.93 -4.05 -6.06
C ALA A 35 -2.25 -5.29 -6.90
N GLY A 36 -2.51 -5.13 -8.21
CA GLY A 36 -2.65 -6.23 -9.16
C GLY A 36 -1.40 -7.08 -9.25
N ASP A 37 -0.24 -6.45 -9.50
CA ASP A 37 1.05 -7.15 -9.59
C ASP A 37 1.36 -7.94 -8.31
N ILE A 38 1.05 -7.40 -7.13
CA ILE A 38 1.21 -8.10 -5.84
C ILE A 38 0.21 -9.24 -5.74
N ALA A 39 -1.07 -9.01 -6.05
CA ALA A 39 -2.12 -10.03 -5.96
C ALA A 39 -1.85 -11.25 -6.86
N ASP A 40 -1.17 -11.08 -7.98
CA ASP A 40 -0.78 -12.16 -8.89
C ASP A 40 0.35 -13.04 -8.33
N GLN A 41 1.07 -12.57 -7.31
CA GLN A 41 2.14 -13.30 -6.62
C GLN A 41 1.66 -14.00 -5.34
N LEU A 42 0.48 -13.63 -4.83
CA LEU A 42 -0.10 -14.19 -3.62
C LEU A 42 -0.86 -15.49 -3.89
N ASP A 43 -0.94 -16.33 -2.87
CA ASP A 43 -1.88 -17.46 -2.86
C ASP A 43 -3.32 -16.98 -3.06
N ALA A 44 -4.14 -17.82 -3.71
CA ALA A 44 -5.49 -17.43 -4.13
C ALA A 44 -6.38 -16.90 -3.00
N LEU A 45 -6.25 -17.43 -1.78
CA LEU A 45 -7.00 -16.96 -0.61
C LEU A 45 -6.46 -15.61 -0.09
N ALA A 46 -5.14 -15.46 -0.04
CA ALA A 46 -4.47 -14.22 0.39
C ALA A 46 -4.69 -13.07 -0.61
N ALA A 47 -4.87 -13.38 -1.89
CA ALA A 47 -5.13 -12.38 -2.93
C ALA A 47 -6.55 -11.77 -2.87
N ARG A 48 -7.53 -12.42 -2.21
CA ARG A 48 -8.95 -11.99 -2.28
C ARG A 48 -9.19 -10.57 -1.76
N PRO A 49 -8.64 -10.13 -0.61
CA PRO A 49 -8.83 -8.77 -0.12
C PRO A 49 -8.26 -7.72 -1.08
N THR A 50 -7.08 -7.99 -1.64
CA THR A 50 -6.45 -7.12 -2.64
C THR A 50 -7.28 -7.00 -3.91
N ARG A 51 -7.79 -8.14 -4.42
CA ARG A 51 -8.69 -8.16 -5.61
C ARG A 51 -10.02 -7.46 -5.35
N HIS A 52 -10.54 -7.54 -4.13
CA HIS A 52 -11.72 -6.79 -3.71
C HIS A 52 -11.43 -5.29 -3.74
N TRP A 53 -10.36 -4.86 -3.08
CA TRP A 53 -9.92 -3.46 -3.04
C TRP A 53 -9.74 -2.85 -4.44
N ILE A 54 -9.12 -3.57 -5.38
CA ILE A 54 -8.92 -3.12 -6.78
C ILE A 54 -10.23 -2.70 -7.48
N ASN A 55 -11.36 -3.25 -7.04
CA ASN A 55 -12.70 -3.00 -7.57
C ASN A 55 -13.59 -2.21 -6.59
N ASP A 56 -13.08 -1.82 -5.42
CA ASP A 56 -13.85 -1.09 -4.41
C ASP A 56 -13.89 0.40 -4.74
N HIS A 57 -14.95 0.83 -5.40
CA HIS A 57 -15.13 2.24 -5.76
C HIS A 57 -15.26 3.17 -4.55
N VAL A 58 -15.82 2.71 -3.44
CA VAL A 58 -16.03 3.56 -2.25
C VAL A 58 -14.68 3.86 -1.61
N GLU A 59 -13.86 2.83 -1.43
CA GLU A 59 -12.50 2.98 -0.88
C GLU A 59 -11.61 3.86 -1.77
N HIS A 60 -11.77 3.76 -3.10
CA HIS A 60 -11.07 4.63 -4.04
C HIS A 60 -11.47 6.10 -3.94
N GLU A 61 -12.77 6.40 -3.81
CA GLU A 61 -13.24 7.78 -3.60
C GLU A 61 -12.74 8.33 -2.26
N GLN A 62 -12.71 7.50 -1.21
CA GLN A 62 -12.10 7.87 0.06
C GLN A 62 -10.60 8.18 -0.09
N ALA A 63 -9.85 7.34 -0.80
CA ALA A 63 -8.44 7.58 -1.06
C ALA A 63 -8.20 8.90 -1.81
N LEU A 64 -9.00 9.18 -2.86
CA LEU A 64 -8.92 10.44 -3.60
C LEU A 64 -9.27 11.65 -2.73
N SER A 65 -10.28 11.53 -1.87
CA SER A 65 -10.67 12.57 -0.92
C SER A 65 -9.57 12.90 0.07
N LEU A 66 -8.86 11.89 0.59
CA LEU A 66 -7.69 12.10 1.48
C LEU A 66 -6.56 12.82 0.74
N LEU A 67 -6.19 12.33 -0.45
CA LEU A 67 -5.13 12.94 -1.25
C LEU A 67 -5.45 14.39 -1.65
N ALA A 68 -6.71 14.69 -1.97
CA ALA A 68 -7.15 16.05 -2.29
C ALA A 68 -7.07 17.01 -1.08
N ARG A 69 -7.13 16.49 0.14
CA ARG A 69 -6.97 17.23 1.39
C ARG A 69 -5.51 17.37 1.84
N GLY A 70 -4.55 16.87 1.07
CA GLY A 70 -3.15 16.86 1.48
C GLY A 70 -2.78 15.67 2.39
N GLU A 71 -3.70 14.72 2.61
CA GLU A 71 -3.50 13.60 3.52
C GLU A 71 -2.92 12.38 2.80
N THR A 72 -2.15 11.56 3.53
CA THR A 72 -1.59 10.30 3.00
C THR A 72 -2.64 9.20 3.04
N TYR A 73 -2.80 8.48 1.93
CA TYR A 73 -3.55 7.24 1.89
C TYR A 73 -2.59 6.04 1.95
N THR A 74 -2.93 5.00 2.70
CA THR A 74 -2.16 3.73 2.73
C THR A 74 -3.11 2.54 2.72
N PHE A 75 -2.95 1.69 1.70
CA PHE A 75 -3.56 0.37 1.63
C PHE A 75 -2.53 -0.69 2.05
N THR A 76 -2.92 -1.62 2.92
CA THR A 76 -2.04 -2.65 3.46
C THR A 76 -2.52 -4.03 3.05
N ILE A 77 -1.63 -4.81 2.45
CA ILE A 77 -1.88 -6.20 2.04
C ILE A 77 -1.11 -7.10 3.00
N PHE A 78 -1.78 -8.13 3.49
CA PHE A 78 -1.20 -9.12 4.38
C PHE A 78 -1.02 -10.44 3.65
N ASP A 79 0.18 -10.99 3.77
CA ASP A 79 0.56 -12.35 3.46
C ASP A 79 1.21 -12.94 4.72
N ASP A 80 1.03 -14.23 5.00
CA ASP A 80 1.29 -14.90 6.30
C ASP A 80 2.37 -14.23 7.19
N THR A 81 3.58 -14.07 6.65
CA THR A 81 4.72 -13.46 7.33
C THR A 81 5.14 -12.08 6.78
N THR A 82 4.53 -11.62 5.69
CA THR A 82 4.93 -10.43 4.93
C THR A 82 3.80 -9.41 4.83
N ARG A 83 4.12 -8.15 5.09
CA ARG A 83 3.18 -7.03 4.92
C ARG A 83 3.63 -6.13 3.77
N TYR A 84 2.77 -5.96 2.78
CA TYR A 84 2.96 -4.96 1.73
C TYR A 84 2.17 -3.70 2.11
N ALA A 85 2.78 -2.53 1.92
CA ALA A 85 2.11 -1.25 2.09
C ALA A 85 2.21 -0.47 0.78
N LEU A 86 1.06 -0.08 0.25
CA LEU A 86 0.92 0.78 -0.92
C LEU A 86 0.42 2.12 -0.42
N SER A 87 1.28 3.15 -0.47
CA SER A 87 0.94 4.48 0.00
C SER A 87 1.03 5.51 -1.13
N ALA A 88 0.13 6.48 -1.07
CA ALA A 88 0.21 7.71 -1.84
C ALA A 88 0.18 8.87 -0.85
N HIS A 89 1.15 9.76 -0.98
CA HIS A 89 1.26 10.96 -0.17
C HIS A 89 1.42 12.16 -1.09
N PRO A 90 0.72 13.28 -0.84
CA PRO A 90 0.97 14.52 -1.55
C PRO A 90 2.39 15.00 -1.26
N THR A 91 3.20 15.20 -2.30
CA THR A 91 4.60 15.63 -2.15
C THR A 91 4.75 17.15 -2.10
N GLY A 92 3.63 17.89 -2.15
CA GLY A 92 3.60 19.35 -2.23
C GLY A 92 4.15 19.85 -3.55
N ASN A 93 3.27 20.28 -4.46
CA ASN A 93 3.51 21.55 -5.13
C ASN A 93 2.56 22.52 -4.44
N ALA A 94 3.14 23.55 -3.81
CA ALA A 94 2.42 24.70 -3.28
C ALA A 94 1.61 25.41 -4.39
#